data_AF-A0A015IPF7-F1
#
_entry.id   AF-A0A015IPF7-F1
#
_cell.length_a   1.000
_cell.length_b   1.000
_cell.length_c   1.000
_cell.angle_alpha   90.00
_cell.angle_beta   90.00
_cell.angle_gamma   90.00
#
_symmetry.space_group_name_H-M   'P 1'
#
loop_
_entity.id
_entity.type
_entity.pdbx_description
1 polymer ?
#
loop_
_entity_poly.entity_id
_entity_poly.type
_entity_poly.pdbx_seq_one_letter_code
_entity_poly.pdbx_strand_id
1 'polypeptide(L)' 'MAYAWTAIDPDGFILESHYNIISSIFPSALRSEVFALLHGLDSLPRNSKITVATDCAQLLSLWFLYFTETYHF' A
#
# COMPACT_ATOMS: atom_id res chain seq x y z
N MET A 1 -6.33 -8.64 12.80
CA MET A 1 -5.57 -7.57 12.11
C MET A 1 -6.47 -6.96 11.07
N ALA A 2 -6.21 -5.74 10.65
CA ALA A 2 -7.00 -5.08 9.63
C ALA A 2 -6.06 -4.33 8.70
N TYR A 3 -6.51 -4.07 7.48
CA TYR A 3 -5.88 -3.11 6.59
C TYR A 3 -6.85 -1.98 6.32
N ALA A 4 -6.30 -0.80 6.03
CA ALA A 4 -7.06 0.31 5.52
C ALA A 4 -6.19 1.07 4.53
N TRP A 5 -6.80 1.62 3.49
CA TRP A 5 -6.16 2.56 2.59
C TRP A 5 -7.10 3.73 2.33
N THR A 6 -6.53 4.87 1.97
CA THR A 6 -7.30 6.07 1.62
C THR A 6 -6.57 6.77 0.48
N ALA A 7 -7.29 6.98 -0.61
CA ALA A 7 -6.85 7.82 -1.71
C ALA A 7 -7.24 9.26 -1.42
N ILE A 8 -6.25 10.14 -1.50
CA ILE A 8 -6.40 11.58 -1.35
C ILE A 8 -5.98 12.28 -2.64
N ASP A 9 -6.69 13.35 -2.99
CA ASP A 9 -6.25 14.24 -4.06
C ASP A 9 -5.13 15.20 -3.59
N PRO A 10 -4.52 15.97 -4.49
CA PRO A 10 -3.47 16.93 -4.13
C PRO A 10 -3.90 18.03 -3.15
N ASP A 11 -5.20 18.33 -3.10
CA ASP A 11 -5.78 19.32 -2.18
C ASP A 11 -6.12 18.72 -0.81
N GLY A 12 -5.92 17.39 -0.65
CA GLY A 12 -6.14 16.65 0.59
C GLY A 12 -7.57 16.15 0.77
N PHE A 13 -8.42 16.21 -0.26
CA PHE A 13 -9.75 15.63 -0.20
C PHE A 13 -9.69 14.11 -0.38
N ILE A 14 -10.50 13.39 0.40
CA ILE A 14 -10.64 11.94 0.27
C ILE A 14 -11.41 11.64 -1.01
N LEU A 15 -10.75 10.94 -1.94
CA LEU A 15 -11.37 10.43 -3.16
C LEU A 15 -12.05 9.09 -2.89
N GLU A 16 -11.35 8.18 -2.21
CA GLU A 16 -11.84 6.84 -1.89
C GLU A 16 -11.14 6.30 -0.65
N SER A 17 -11.80 5.39 0.06
CA SER A 17 -11.20 4.72 1.21
C SER A 17 -11.82 3.34 1.40
N HIS A 18 -11.04 2.41 1.92
CA HIS A 18 -11.54 1.09 2.28
C HIS A 18 -10.83 0.59 3.53
N TYR A 19 -11.54 -0.23 4.32
CA TYR A 19 -10.95 -0.99 5.40
C TYR A 19 -11.55 -2.39 5.44
N ASN A 20 -10.76 -3.38 5.85
CA ASN A 20 -11.27 -4.73 6.07
C ASN A 20 -10.42 -5.48 7.10
N ILE A 21 -11.02 -6.50 7.71
CA ILE A 21 -10.37 -7.37 8.69
C ILE A 21 -9.69 -8.51 7.95
N ILE A 22 -8.42 -8.74 8.29
CA ILE A 22 -7.64 -9.88 7.82
C ILE A 22 -7.63 -10.96 8.90
N SER A 23 -7.83 -12.21 8.48
CA SER A 23 -7.63 -13.37 9.34
C SER A 23 -6.29 -13.30 10.09
N SER A 24 -6.35 -13.48 11.41
CA SER A 24 -5.23 -13.30 12.33
C SER A 24 -4.32 -14.53 12.46
N ILE A 25 -4.41 -15.51 11.55
CA ILE A 25 -3.62 -16.75 11.62
C ILE A 25 -2.11 -16.46 11.50
N PHE A 26 -1.72 -15.40 10.78
CA PHE A 26 -0.35 -14.88 10.74
C PHE A 26 -0.37 -13.35 10.83
N PRO A 27 -0.30 -12.79 12.06
CA PRO A 27 -0.39 -11.36 12.23
C PRO A 27 0.98 -10.69 12.03
N SER A 28 1.08 -9.80 11.05
CA SER A 28 2.18 -8.82 10.96
C SER A 28 1.68 -7.46 10.44
N ALA A 29 2.30 -6.37 10.92
CA ALA A 29 2.03 -5.02 10.41
C ALA A 29 2.31 -4.95 8.91
N LEU A 30 3.44 -5.52 8.48
CA LEU A 30 3.80 -5.66 7.07
C LEU A 30 2.69 -6.30 6.21
N ARG A 31 2.06 -7.37 6.69
CA ARG A 31 0.97 -8.03 5.95
C ARG A 31 -0.24 -7.10 5.81
N SER A 32 -0.59 -6.36 6.86
CA SER A 32 -1.71 -5.42 6.81
C SER A 32 -1.44 -4.30 5.79
N GLU A 33 -0.22 -3.80 5.77
CA GLU A 33 0.23 -2.73 4.86
C GLU A 33 0.33 -3.19 3.40
N VAL A 34 0.81 -4.41 3.16
CA VAL A 34 0.83 -5.01 1.81
C VAL A 34 -0.61 -5.20 1.29
N PHE A 35 -1.55 -5.65 2.14
CA PHE A 35 -2.95 -5.77 1.74
C PHE A 35 -3.58 -4.39 1.47
N ALA A 36 -3.31 -3.39 2.30
CA ALA A 36 -3.74 -2.01 2.06
C ALA A 36 -3.25 -1.50 0.70
N LEU A 37 -1.96 -1.69 0.41
CA LEU A 37 -1.37 -1.27 -0.86
C LEU A 37 -2.01 -1.99 -2.05
N LEU A 38 -2.07 -3.32 -2.04
CA LEU A 38 -2.61 -4.09 -3.16
C LEU A 38 -4.08 -3.76 -3.46
N HIS A 39 -4.93 -3.69 -2.43
CA HIS A 39 -6.34 -3.33 -2.59
C HIS A 39 -6.52 -1.87 -2.99
N GLY A 40 -5.66 -0.96 -2.51
CA GLY A 40 -5.65 0.44 -2.95
C GLY A 40 -5.28 0.59 -4.42
N LEU A 41 -4.23 -0.11 -4.88
CA LEU A 41 -3.80 -0.10 -6.27
C LEU A 41 -4.87 -0.66 -7.22
N ASP A 42 -5.57 -1.72 -6.83
CA ASP A 42 -6.62 -2.36 -7.65
C ASP A 42 -7.88 -1.49 -7.77
N SER A 43 -8.14 -0.65 -6.77
CA SER A 43 -9.30 0.25 -6.76
C SER A 43 -9.06 1.54 -7.56
N LEU A 44 -7.79 1.94 -7.74
CA LEU A 44 -7.44 3.18 -8.43
C LEU A 44 -7.38 3.02 -9.97
N PRO A 45 -7.60 4.11 -10.74
CA PRO A 45 -7.47 4.07 -12.19
C PRO A 45 -6.10 3.58 -12.64
N ARG A 46 -6.10 2.61 -13.57
CA ARG A 46 -4.86 2.07 -14.15
C ARG A 46 -4.06 3.16 -14.86
N ASN A 47 -2.72 3.01 -14.86
CA ASN A 47 -1.76 3.95 -15.46
C ASN A 47 -1.80 5.37 -14.84
N SER A 48 -2.36 5.53 -13.66
CA SER A 48 -2.26 6.77 -12.89
C SER A 48 -0.89 6.87 -12.22
N LYS A 49 -0.37 8.10 -12.10
CA LYS A 49 0.78 8.38 -11.24
C LYS A 49 0.26 8.63 -9.83
N ILE A 50 0.61 7.73 -8.92
CA ILE A 50 0.19 7.79 -7.51
C ILE A 50 1.41 7.96 -6.61
N THR A 51 1.21 8.54 -5.44
CA THR A 51 2.20 8.53 -4.35
C THR A 51 1.60 7.72 -3.21
N VAL A 52 2.35 6.74 -2.73
CA VAL A 52 1.95 5.90 -1.60
C VAL A 52 2.68 6.39 -0.36
N ALA A 53 1.92 6.77 0.67
CA ALA A 53 2.44 7.06 2.00
C ALA A 53 2.14 5.87 2.92
N THR A 54 3.19 5.33 3.54
CA THR A 54 3.10 4.25 4.55
C THR A 54 4.14 4.51 5.63
N ASP A 55 3.80 4.22 6.87
CA ASP A 55 4.71 4.28 8.02
C ASP A 55 5.46 2.94 8.23
N CYS A 56 5.21 1.94 7.39
CA CYS A 56 5.81 0.63 7.50
C CYS A 56 7.21 0.59 6.88
N ALA A 57 8.23 0.77 7.72
CA ALA A 57 9.63 0.69 7.31
C ALA A 57 9.97 -0.63 6.59
N GLN A 58 9.38 -1.76 6.99
CA GLN A 58 9.60 -3.06 6.34
C GLN A 58 9.07 -3.08 4.90
N LEU A 59 7.91 -2.46 4.64
CA LEU A 59 7.35 -2.35 3.30
C LEU A 59 8.24 -1.45 2.43
N LEU A 60 8.71 -0.32 2.96
CA LEU A 60 9.67 0.54 2.28
C LEU A 60 10.95 -0.21 1.93
N SER A 61 11.53 -0.95 2.87
CA SER A 61 12.75 -1.76 2.62
C SER A 61 12.53 -2.80 1.52
N LEU A 62 11.40 -3.49 1.50
CA LEU A 62 11.06 -4.45 0.45
C LEU A 62 10.86 -3.79 -0.91
N TRP A 63 10.22 -2.62 -0.94
CA TRP A 63 10.04 -1.85 -2.16
C TRP A 63 11.39 -1.41 -2.74
N PHE A 64 12.27 -0.84 -1.91
CA PHE A 64 13.62 -0.45 -2.35
C PHE A 64 14.43 -1.65 -2.83
N LEU A 65 14.34 -2.79 -2.14
CA LEU A 65 15.00 -4.02 -2.59
C LEU A 65 14.50 -4.43 -3.98
N TYR A 66 13.17 -4.49 -4.18
CA TYR A 66 12.59 -4.83 -5.47
C TYR A 66 13.06 -3.90 -6.58
N PHE A 67 13.03 -2.59 -6.36
CA PHE A 67 13.51 -1.62 -7.35
C PHE A 67 15.01 -1.81 -7.61
N THR A 68 15.83 -1.92 -6.57
CA THR A 68 17.29 -2.06 -6.70
C THR A 68 17.65 -3.30 -7.52
N GLU A 69 17.04 -4.46 -7.22
CA GLU A 69 17.24 -5.69 -8.00
C GLU A 69 16.78 -5.57 -9.47
N THR A 70 15.80 -4.71 -9.75
CA THR A 70 15.26 -4.55 -11.11
C THR A 70 16.09 -3.60 -11.99
N TYR A 71 16.89 -2.70 -11.42
CA TYR A 71 17.76 -1.77 -12.16
C TYR A 71 19.24 -2.20 -12.25
N HIS A 72 19.55 -3.45 -11.88
CA HIS A 72 20.88 -4.05 -12.09
C HIS A 72 21.01 -4.75 -13.47
N PHE A 73 20.76 -4.01 -14.57
CA PHE A 73 21.12 -4.40 -15.94
C PHE A 73 21.83 -3.26 -16.67
#